data_AF-A0A2V9U5P2-F1
#
_entry.id   AF-A0A2V9U5P2-F1
#
_cell.length_a   1.000
_cell.length_b   1.000
_cell.length_c   1.000
_cell.angle_alpha   90.00
_cell.angle_beta   90.00
_cell.angle_gamma   90.00
#
_symmetry.space_group_name_H-M   'P 1'
#
loop_
_entity.id
_entity.type
_entity.pdbx_description
1 polymer ?
#
loop_
_entity_poly.entity_id
_entity_poly.type
_entity_poly.pdbx_seq_one_letter_code
_entity_poly.pdbx_strand_id
1 'polypeptide(L)'
;MRFWVGFFAGLIWSNWIEYAYHRWAMHWPSLYQAAAMRHALHHSAPSNPQHITMNIGFWGGIFTTNVLLFAVPDQLLHLRILTGVSAAFLTYIVVGIEVHLRIHDGRWVPDAWRAHHLSHHARPLNNFNIFLPVFDWLLGSKNRNCRAGNLHPKLASSKGHSQGAKKTAG
;
A
#
# COMPACT_ATOMS: atom_id res chain seq x y z
N MET A 1 6.40 28.52 -8.41
CA MET A 1 6.90 28.17 -7.06
C MET A 1 5.81 27.58 -6.17
N ARG A 2 4.64 28.23 -5.99
CA ARG A 2 3.56 27.73 -5.11
C ARG A 2 3.04 26.33 -5.44
N PHE A 3 2.91 26.02 -6.74
CA PHE A 3 2.61 24.66 -7.19
C PHE A 3 3.59 23.63 -6.61
N TRP A 4 4.89 23.85 -6.77
CA TRP A 4 5.93 22.92 -6.29
C TRP A 4 5.93 22.79 -4.77
N VAL A 5 5.72 23.88 -4.04
CA VAL A 5 5.54 23.84 -2.58
C VAL A 5 4.36 22.94 -2.21
N GLY A 6 3.21 23.13 -2.85
CA GLY A 6 2.05 22.28 -2.67
C GLY A 6 2.30 20.84 -3.06
N PHE A 7 3.03 20.61 -4.14
CA PHE A 7 3.34 19.27 -4.63
C PHE A 7 4.20 18.48 -3.62
N PHE A 8 5.30 19.06 -3.14
CA PHE A 8 6.14 18.37 -2.16
C PHE A 8 5.44 18.18 -0.81
N ALA A 9 4.70 19.18 -0.33
CA ALA A 9 3.87 19.04 0.86
C ALA A 9 2.82 17.93 0.68
N GLY A 10 2.22 17.87 -0.51
CA GLY A 10 1.25 16.86 -0.91
C GLY A 10 1.84 15.45 -0.90
N LEU A 11 3.09 15.25 -1.35
CA LEU A 11 3.74 13.93 -1.30
C LEU A 11 3.93 13.43 0.14
N ILE A 12 4.35 14.32 1.05
CA ILE A 12 4.49 13.98 2.47
C ILE A 12 3.12 13.64 3.05
N TRP A 13 2.10 14.45 2.74
CA TRP A 13 0.74 14.21 3.17
C TRP A 13 0.15 12.91 2.62
N SER A 14 0.41 12.58 1.36
CA SER A 14 -0.04 11.31 0.77
C SER A 14 0.59 10.10 1.43
N ASN A 15 1.88 10.16 1.76
CA ASN A 15 2.55 9.11 2.51
C ASN A 15 1.96 8.94 3.93
N TRP A 16 1.56 10.05 4.56
CA TRP A 16 0.79 10.01 5.81
C TRP A 16 -0.58 9.35 5.63
N ILE A 17 -1.32 9.74 4.61
CA ILE A 17 -2.66 9.22 4.38
C ILE A 17 -2.63 7.72 4.04
N GLU A 18 -1.65 7.27 3.25
CA GLU A 18 -1.41 5.83 3.04
C GLU A 18 -1.20 5.12 4.37
N TYR A 19 -0.31 5.63 5.22
CA TYR A 19 -0.05 5.07 6.54
C TYR A 19 -1.31 5.01 7.42
N ALA A 20 -2.01 6.14 7.55
CA ALA A 20 -3.15 6.30 8.43
C ALA A 20 -4.33 5.41 8.02
N TYR A 21 -4.67 5.39 6.72
CA TYR A 21 -5.74 4.52 6.23
C TYR A 21 -5.35 3.05 6.33
N HIS A 22 -4.12 2.69 5.99
CA HIS A 22 -3.70 1.30 6.11
C HIS A 22 -3.70 0.83 7.58
N ARG A 23 -3.22 1.65 8.51
CA ARG A 23 -3.21 1.32 9.94
C ARG A 23 -4.59 1.30 10.58
N TRP A 24 -5.43 2.30 10.31
CA TRP A 24 -6.67 2.47 11.05
C TRP A 24 -7.91 2.10 10.24
N ALA A 25 -8.02 2.49 8.97
CA ALA A 25 -9.18 2.11 8.18
C ALA A 25 -9.15 0.62 7.79
N MET A 26 -7.97 0.10 7.43
CA MET A 26 -7.83 -1.27 6.91
C MET A 26 -7.50 -2.32 7.98
N HIS A 27 -6.93 -1.93 9.12
CA HIS A 27 -6.61 -2.85 10.23
C HIS A 27 -7.49 -2.65 11.48
N TRP A 28 -8.46 -1.73 11.44
CA TRP A 28 -9.41 -1.54 12.55
C TRP A 28 -10.88 -1.68 12.07
N PRO A 29 -11.46 -2.90 12.14
CA PRO A 29 -12.79 -3.18 11.58
C PRO A 29 -13.90 -2.29 12.12
N SER A 30 -13.81 -1.87 13.38
CA SER A 30 -14.79 -0.98 14.01
C SER A 30 -14.76 0.45 13.47
N LEU A 31 -13.66 0.88 12.85
CA LEU A 31 -13.56 2.21 12.24
C LEU A 31 -14.10 2.20 10.81
N TYR A 32 -13.70 1.21 10.00
CA TYR A 32 -14.19 1.08 8.63
C TYR A 32 -14.23 -0.37 8.14
N GLN A 33 -15.35 -1.04 8.42
CA GLN A 33 -15.52 -2.47 8.16
C GLN A 33 -15.26 -2.89 6.71
N ALA A 34 -15.75 -2.11 5.72
CA ALA A 34 -15.58 -2.47 4.30
C ALA A 34 -14.11 -2.47 3.86
N ALA A 35 -13.32 -1.48 4.30
CA ALA A 35 -11.89 -1.42 4.02
C ALA A 35 -11.14 -2.55 4.74
N ALA A 36 -11.50 -2.81 6.00
CA ALA A 36 -10.89 -3.87 6.79
C ALA A 36 -11.15 -5.27 6.22
N MET A 37 -12.38 -5.55 5.78
CA MET A 37 -12.72 -6.83 5.14
C MET A 37 -11.94 -7.03 3.83
N ARG A 38 -11.87 -5.99 2.98
CA ARG A 38 -11.13 -6.08 1.73
C ARG A 38 -9.63 -6.30 1.97
N HIS A 39 -9.09 -5.65 2.99
CA HIS A 39 -7.69 -5.83 3.37
C HIS A 39 -7.42 -7.21 3.97
N ALA A 40 -8.33 -7.74 4.78
CA ALA A 40 -8.22 -9.11 5.29
C ALA A 40 -8.20 -10.15 4.15
N LEU A 41 -9.00 -9.94 3.09
CA LEU A 41 -8.96 -10.77 1.88
C LEU A 41 -7.63 -10.65 1.13
N HIS A 42 -7.04 -9.45 1.10
CA HIS A 42 -5.70 -9.25 0.55
C HIS A 42 -4.64 -10.06 1.32
N HIS A 43 -4.68 -10.02 2.65
CA HIS A 43 -3.76 -10.78 3.51
C HIS A 43 -3.94 -12.30 3.38
N SER A 44 -5.17 -12.78 3.21
CA SER A 44 -5.44 -14.23 3.10
C SER A 44 -5.11 -14.80 1.72
N ALA A 45 -5.21 -13.99 0.66
CA ALA A 45 -4.86 -14.38 -0.71
C ALA A 45 -4.00 -13.30 -1.41
N PRO A 46 -2.72 -13.12 -1.03
CA PRO A 46 -1.89 -12.01 -1.50
C PRO A 46 -1.63 -12.01 -3.02
N SER A 47 -1.65 -13.19 -3.64
CA SER A 47 -1.44 -13.36 -5.08
C SER A 47 -2.72 -13.28 -5.92
N ASN A 48 -3.89 -13.02 -5.30
CA ASN A 48 -5.15 -12.90 -6.00
C ASN A 48 -5.31 -11.45 -6.54
N PRO A 49 -5.27 -11.22 -7.87
CA PRO A 49 -5.27 -9.88 -8.45
C PRO A 49 -6.51 -9.04 -8.09
N GLN A 50 -7.66 -9.68 -7.88
CA GLN A 50 -8.91 -9.01 -7.51
C GLN A 50 -8.87 -8.39 -6.09
N HIS A 51 -7.93 -8.83 -5.26
CA HIS A 51 -7.83 -8.43 -3.85
C HIS A 51 -6.54 -7.68 -3.52
N ILE A 52 -5.66 -7.39 -4.48
CA ILE A 52 -4.42 -6.66 -4.19
C ILE A 52 -4.70 -5.21 -3.76
N THR A 53 -5.48 -4.46 -4.55
CA THR A 53 -5.71 -3.01 -4.31
C THR A 53 -7.12 -2.71 -3.84
N MET A 54 -7.30 -1.57 -3.14
CA MET A 54 -8.62 -1.00 -2.86
C MET A 54 -9.36 -0.60 -4.15
N ASN A 55 -10.69 -0.41 -4.07
CA ASN A 55 -11.51 -0.25 -5.27
C ASN A 55 -11.47 1.22 -5.68
N ILE A 56 -11.86 1.51 -6.91
CA ILE A 56 -11.80 2.88 -7.41
C ILE A 56 -12.66 3.85 -6.58
N GLY A 57 -13.77 3.38 -6.01
CA GLY A 57 -14.62 4.17 -5.12
C GLY A 57 -13.92 4.58 -3.83
N PHE A 58 -13.15 3.68 -3.21
CA PHE A 58 -12.36 3.96 -2.03
C PHE A 58 -11.27 5.01 -2.32
N TRP A 59 -10.51 4.83 -3.40
CA TRP A 59 -9.47 5.79 -3.78
C TRP A 59 -10.05 7.15 -4.18
N GLY A 60 -11.17 7.15 -4.91
CA GLY A 60 -11.90 8.37 -5.29
C GLY A 60 -12.47 9.11 -4.06
N GLY A 61 -13.00 8.37 -3.09
CA GLY A 61 -13.45 8.92 -1.82
C GLY A 61 -12.31 9.59 -1.04
N ILE A 62 -11.19 8.87 -0.86
CA ILE A 62 -10.00 9.44 -0.19
C ILE A 62 -9.50 10.68 -0.92
N PHE A 63 -9.34 10.64 -2.24
CA PHE A 63 -8.92 11.79 -3.03
C PHE A 63 -9.84 13.00 -2.78
N THR A 64 -11.15 12.79 -2.91
CA THR A 64 -12.15 13.85 -2.76
C THR A 64 -12.13 14.46 -1.36
N THR A 65 -12.12 13.63 -0.32
CA THR A 65 -12.06 14.11 1.08
C THR A 65 -10.78 14.91 1.34
N ASN A 66 -9.64 14.47 0.81
CA ASN A 66 -8.37 15.18 0.99
C ASN A 66 -8.32 16.51 0.21
N VAL A 67 -8.85 16.56 -1.02
CA VAL A 67 -8.96 17.83 -1.76
C VAL A 67 -9.83 18.83 -1.01
N LEU A 68 -10.98 18.41 -0.49
CA LEU A 68 -11.86 19.28 0.28
C LEU A 68 -11.21 19.76 1.58
N LEU A 69 -10.48 18.87 2.27
CA LEU A 69 -9.72 19.21 3.49
C LEU A 69 -8.70 20.32 3.23
N PHE A 70 -8.01 20.30 2.09
CA PHE A 70 -7.05 21.35 1.73
C PHE A 70 -7.69 22.58 1.09
N ALA A 71 -8.84 22.46 0.43
CA ALA A 71 -9.48 23.57 -0.26
C ALA A 71 -9.87 24.70 0.69
N VAL A 72 -10.41 24.36 1.87
CA VAL A 72 -10.82 25.34 2.88
C VAL A 72 -9.65 26.21 3.36
N PRO A 73 -8.55 25.65 3.93
CA PRO A 73 -7.41 26.46 4.36
C PRO A 73 -6.67 27.12 3.20
N ASP A 74 -6.59 26.49 2.03
CA ASP A 74 -5.95 27.09 0.84
C ASP A 74 -6.64 28.40 0.44
N GLN A 75 -7.98 28.41 0.48
CA GLN A 75 -8.79 29.59 0.18
C GLN A 75 -8.71 30.64 1.29
N LEU A 76 -8.90 30.24 2.55
CA LEU A 76 -8.92 31.17 3.69
C LEU A 76 -7.56 31.85 3.94
N LEU A 77 -6.46 31.14 3.68
CA LEU A 77 -5.10 31.64 3.92
C LEU A 77 -4.40 32.08 2.62
N HIS A 78 -5.11 32.06 1.48
CA HIS A 78 -4.60 32.44 0.16
C HIS A 78 -3.29 31.71 -0.25
N LEU A 79 -3.14 30.45 0.17
CA LEU A 79 -1.91 29.68 -0.03
C LEU A 79 -1.66 29.42 -1.51
N ARG A 80 -2.72 29.13 -2.28
CA ARG A 80 -2.67 28.80 -3.72
C ARG A 80 -1.74 27.61 -4.00
N ILE A 81 -1.78 26.62 -3.13
CA ILE A 81 -1.04 25.35 -3.19
C ILE A 81 -1.94 24.16 -3.53
N LEU A 82 -3.26 24.31 -3.47
CA LEU A 82 -4.22 23.21 -3.66
C LEU A 82 -3.96 22.40 -4.93
N THR A 83 -3.73 23.06 -6.07
CA THR A 83 -3.42 22.36 -7.33
C THR A 83 -2.19 21.47 -7.23
N GLY A 84 -1.13 21.92 -6.54
CA GLY A 84 0.07 21.14 -6.30
C GLY A 84 -0.18 19.95 -5.39
N VAL A 85 -0.90 20.18 -4.28
CA VAL A 85 -1.26 19.12 -3.33
C VAL A 85 -2.11 18.05 -4.01
N SER A 86 -3.13 18.44 -4.76
CA SER A 86 -4.00 17.52 -5.51
C SER A 86 -3.22 16.71 -6.55
N ALA A 87 -2.31 17.35 -7.29
CA ALA A 87 -1.47 16.66 -8.27
C ALA A 87 -0.54 15.63 -7.60
N ALA A 88 0.07 15.98 -6.47
CA ALA A 88 0.87 15.05 -5.68
C ALA A 88 0.03 13.88 -5.15
N PHE A 89 -1.18 14.15 -4.67
CA PHE A 89 -2.07 13.12 -4.14
C PHE A 89 -2.48 12.10 -5.20
N LEU A 90 -2.85 12.58 -6.39
CA LEU A 90 -3.16 11.72 -7.53
C LEU A 90 -1.93 10.90 -7.95
N THR A 91 -0.77 11.56 -8.06
CA THR A 91 0.50 10.90 -8.42
C THR A 91 0.82 9.78 -7.44
N TYR A 92 0.71 10.07 -6.14
CA TYR A 92 1.02 9.13 -5.08
C TYR A 92 0.06 7.94 -5.07
N ILE A 93 -1.25 8.15 -5.27
CA ILE A 93 -2.22 7.03 -5.39
C ILE A 93 -1.84 6.12 -6.55
N VAL A 94 -1.61 6.68 -7.75
CA VAL A 94 -1.29 5.88 -8.94
C VAL A 94 0.00 5.09 -8.75
N VAL A 95 1.05 5.74 -8.25
CA VAL A 95 2.33 5.10 -7.95
C VAL A 95 2.16 4.04 -6.86
N GLY A 96 1.44 4.33 -5.79
CA GLY A 96 1.19 3.41 -4.68
C GLY A 96 0.45 2.14 -5.12
N ILE A 97 -0.60 2.29 -5.94
CA ILE A 97 -1.33 1.17 -6.54
C ILE A 97 -0.39 0.33 -7.42
N GLU A 98 0.36 0.96 -8.33
CA GLU A 98 1.25 0.24 -9.24
C GLU A 98 2.38 -0.47 -8.48
N VAL A 99 2.98 0.17 -7.48
CA VAL A 99 4.01 -0.45 -6.63
C VAL A 99 3.43 -1.64 -5.85
N HIS A 100 2.24 -1.49 -5.26
CA HIS A 100 1.57 -2.57 -4.53
C HIS A 100 1.27 -3.77 -5.44
N LEU A 101 0.77 -3.53 -6.65
CA LEU A 101 0.57 -4.56 -7.66
C LEU A 101 1.89 -5.26 -8.04
N ARG A 102 2.93 -4.49 -8.35
CA ARG A 102 4.24 -5.05 -8.73
C ARG A 102 4.88 -5.90 -7.64
N ILE A 103 4.68 -5.54 -6.36
CA ILE A 103 5.17 -6.33 -5.23
C ILE A 103 4.57 -7.74 -5.24
N HIS A 104 3.26 -7.86 -5.51
CA HIS A 104 2.53 -9.14 -5.46
C HIS A 104 2.54 -9.93 -6.76
N ASP A 105 2.63 -9.26 -7.92
CA ASP A 105 2.66 -9.91 -9.24
C ASP A 105 4.08 -10.27 -9.70
N GLY A 106 5.09 -10.09 -8.84
CA GLY A 106 6.49 -10.44 -9.14
C GLY A 106 7.20 -9.51 -10.14
N ARG A 107 6.56 -8.41 -10.54
CA ARG A 107 7.18 -7.36 -11.37
C ARG A 107 8.25 -6.61 -10.59
N TRP A 108 9.15 -5.94 -11.32
CA TRP A 108 10.28 -5.25 -10.70
C TRP A 108 9.86 -4.05 -9.85
N VAL A 109 10.39 -4.01 -8.62
CA VAL A 109 10.45 -2.88 -7.67
C VAL A 109 11.75 -3.03 -6.87
N PRO A 110 12.28 -1.95 -6.26
CA PRO A 110 13.38 -2.03 -5.33
C PRO A 110 13.16 -3.09 -4.23
N ASP A 111 14.18 -3.90 -3.95
CA ASP A 111 14.06 -5.02 -3.01
C ASP A 111 13.70 -4.58 -1.59
N ALA A 112 14.17 -3.41 -1.16
CA ALA A 112 13.82 -2.83 0.13
C ALA A 112 12.31 -2.57 0.26
N TRP A 113 11.63 -2.13 -0.81
CA TRP A 113 10.18 -1.89 -0.82
C TRP A 113 9.42 -3.20 -0.75
N ARG A 114 9.82 -4.18 -1.56
CA ARG A 114 9.23 -5.52 -1.54
C ARG A 114 9.38 -6.17 -0.17
N ALA A 115 10.59 -6.21 0.38
CA ALA A 115 10.84 -6.80 1.70
C ALA A 115 10.06 -6.08 2.81
N HIS A 116 9.94 -4.75 2.72
CA HIS A 116 9.15 -3.97 3.66
C HIS A 116 7.67 -4.38 3.66
N HIS A 117 7.02 -4.42 2.50
CA HIS A 117 5.60 -4.80 2.40
C HIS A 117 5.38 -6.28 2.69
N LEU A 118 6.23 -7.18 2.22
CA LEU A 118 6.07 -8.62 2.51
C LEU A 118 6.26 -8.91 4.01
N SER A 119 7.09 -8.14 4.72
CA SER A 119 7.16 -8.27 6.19
C SER A 119 5.92 -7.71 6.90
N HIS A 120 5.12 -6.84 6.27
CA HIS A 120 3.81 -6.46 6.77
C HIS A 120 2.84 -7.66 6.71
N HIS A 121 2.81 -8.38 5.59
CA HIS A 121 2.03 -9.63 5.47
C HIS A 121 2.41 -10.65 6.55
N ALA A 122 3.69 -10.74 6.91
CA ALA A 122 4.16 -11.61 7.99
C ALA A 122 3.83 -11.10 9.42
N ARG A 123 3.73 -9.77 9.60
CA ARG A 123 3.43 -9.10 10.88
C ARG A 123 2.47 -7.93 10.64
N PRO A 124 1.15 -8.21 10.54
CA PRO A 124 0.18 -7.23 10.03
C PRO A 124 0.00 -5.96 10.87
N LEU A 125 0.48 -5.94 12.11
CA LEU A 125 0.41 -4.77 13.00
C LEU A 125 1.65 -3.85 12.91
N ASN A 126 2.49 -4.04 11.90
CA ASN A 126 3.70 -3.27 11.64
C ASN A 126 3.83 -2.96 10.14
N ASN A 127 4.63 -1.97 9.76
CA ASN A 127 4.88 -1.64 8.35
C ASN A 127 3.62 -1.26 7.56
N PHE A 128 2.96 -0.18 7.94
CA PHE A 128 1.71 0.26 7.31
C PHE A 128 1.93 1.11 6.06
N ASN A 129 3.10 1.71 5.85
CA ASN A 129 3.42 2.21 4.52
C ASN A 129 3.71 1.03 3.59
N ILE A 130 3.26 1.11 2.34
CA ILE A 130 3.43 0.06 1.34
C ILE A 130 4.90 0.00 0.88
N PHE A 131 5.53 1.15 0.64
CA PHE A 131 6.88 1.18 0.05
C PHE A 131 7.85 2.20 0.67
N LEU A 132 7.39 3.40 1.02
CA LEU A 132 8.20 4.41 1.69
C LEU A 132 7.85 4.49 3.19
N PRO A 133 8.67 3.91 4.09
CA PRO A 133 8.35 3.73 5.52
C PRO A 133 8.53 5.00 6.37
N VAL A 134 8.18 6.19 5.87
CA VAL A 134 8.44 7.44 6.58
C VAL A 134 7.66 7.47 7.90
N PHE A 135 6.33 7.26 7.85
CA PHE A 135 5.51 7.28 9.06
C PHE A 135 5.64 6.01 9.91
N ASP A 136 6.02 4.89 9.30
CA ASP A 136 6.43 3.72 10.08
C ASP A 136 7.64 3.97 10.97
N TRP A 137 8.62 4.71 10.46
CA TRP A 137 9.79 5.10 11.25
C TRP A 137 9.41 6.14 12.32
N LEU A 138 8.69 7.20 11.92
CA LEU A 138 8.28 8.28 12.82
C LEU A 138 7.41 7.81 13.98
N LEU A 139 6.49 6.86 13.73
CA LEU A 139 5.54 6.36 14.72
C LEU A 139 5.93 5.00 15.32
N GLY A 140 7.15 4.53 15.03
CA GLY A 140 7.72 3.33 15.63
C GLY A 140 7.04 2.01 15.25
N SER A 141 6.25 1.97 14.17
CA SER A 141 5.62 0.74 13.65
C SER A 141 6.50 -0.05 12.67
N LYS A 142 7.74 0.43 12.41
CA LYS A 142 8.69 -0.27 11.54
C LYS A 142 9.14 -1.61 12.14
N ASN A 143 9.04 -2.68 11.36
CA ASN A 143 9.64 -3.99 11.66
C ASN A 143 11.17 -3.88 11.72
N ARG A 144 11.74 -4.01 12.92
CA ARG A 144 13.21 -4.01 13.13
C ARG A 144 13.86 -5.37 12.87
N ASN A 145 13.07 -6.45 12.88
CA ASN A 145 13.56 -7.84 12.92
C ASN A 145 13.24 -8.68 11.67
N CYS A 146 12.90 -8.07 10.53
CA CYS A 146 12.71 -8.81 9.27
C CYS A 146 13.84 -8.44 8.29
N ARG A 147 14.86 -9.29 8.23
CA ARG A 147 15.84 -9.27 7.12
C ARG A 147 15.20 -9.94 5.90
N ALA A 148 15.42 -9.38 4.71
CA ALA A 148 14.86 -9.88 3.44
C ALA A 148 15.11 -11.39 3.21
N GLY A 149 16.20 -11.94 3.75
CA GLY A 149 16.54 -13.36 3.66
C GLY A 149 15.61 -14.33 4.41
N ASN A 150 14.72 -13.85 5.28
CA ASN A 150 13.79 -14.71 6.05
C ASN A 150 12.38 -14.79 5.45
N LEU A 151 12.14 -14.17 4.29
CA LEU A 151 10.82 -14.08 3.65
C LEU A 151 10.74 -14.92 2.36
N HIS A 152 11.05 -16.23 2.40
CA HIS A 152 10.30 -17.34 1.76
C HIS A 152 11.09 -18.67 1.61
N PRO A 153 10.39 -19.83 1.80
CA PRO A 153 10.35 -20.82 0.71
C PRO A 153 8.93 -21.22 0.26
N LYS A 154 7.85 -20.78 0.93
CA LYS A 154 6.50 -21.35 0.70
C LYS A 154 5.70 -20.89 -0.54
N LEU A 155 6.20 -19.99 -1.39
CA LEU A 155 5.52 -19.56 -2.64
C LEU A 155 6.15 -20.18 -3.91
N ALA A 156 7.24 -20.96 -3.78
CA ALA A 156 7.89 -21.62 -4.91
C ALA A 156 7.31 -23.02 -5.24
N SER A 157 6.37 -23.55 -4.46
CA SER A 157 5.95 -24.97 -4.51
C SER A 157 4.57 -25.20 -5.15
N SER A 158 4.20 -24.47 -6.21
CA SER A 158 3.02 -24.84 -7.03
C SER A 158 3.33 -25.11 -8.50
N LYS A 159 4.61 -25.14 -8.89
CA LYS A 159 5.05 -25.61 -10.21
C LYS A 159 5.96 -26.83 -10.04
N GLY A 160 5.35 -28.00 -9.86
CA GLY A 160 6.12 -29.23 -9.80
C GLY A 160 5.33 -30.43 -9.31
N HIS A 161 4.13 -30.69 -9.84
CA HIS A 161 3.48 -31.99 -9.75
C HIS A 161 2.68 -32.25 -11.03
N SER A 162 3.40 -32.48 -12.13
CA SER A 162 2.86 -33.23 -13.28
C SER A 162 4.01 -33.87 -14.07
N GLN A 163 4.61 -34.92 -13.53
CA GLN A 163 5.28 -35.94 -14.33
C GLN A 163 5.53 -37.17 -13.44
N GLY A 164 4.89 -38.29 -13.79
CA GLY A 164 5.09 -39.54 -13.06
C GLY A 164 3.95 -40.55 -13.13
N ALA A 165 3.17 -40.59 -14.21
CA ALA A 165 2.27 -41.71 -14.47
C ALA A 165 2.73 -42.43 -15.74
N LYS A 166 3.50 -43.53 -15.60
CA LYS A 166 3.47 -44.65 -16.54
C LYS A 166 4.21 -45.90 -16.04
N LYS A 167 3.46 -47.00 -16.13
CA LYS A 167 3.85 -48.42 -16.30
C LYS A 167 4.27 -49.23 -15.07
N THR A 168 3.28 -49.93 -14.52
CA THR A 168 3.43 -51.35 -14.15
C THR A 168 2.26 -52.12 -14.76
N ALA A 169 2.56 -52.94 -15.77
CA ALA A 169 1.71 -54.04 -16.22
C ALA A 169 2.63 -55.26 -16.26
N GLY A 170 2.31 -56.23 -15.42
CA GLY A 170 2.80 -57.60 -15.39
C GLY A 170 1.60 -58.47 -15.10
#